data_AF-F8F865-F1
#
_entry.id   AF-F8F865-F1
#
_cell.length_a   1.000
_cell.length_b   1.000
_cell.length_c   1.000
_cell.angle_alpha   90.00
_cell.angle_beta   90.00
_cell.angle_gamma   90.00
#
_symmetry.space_group_name_H-M   'P 1'
#
loop_
_entity.id
_entity.type
_entity.pdbx_description
1 polymer ?
#
loop_
_entity_poly.entity_id
_entity_poly.type
_entity_poly.pdbx_seq_one_letter_code
_entity_poly.pdbx_strand_id
1 'polypeptide(L)'
;MSGYFSVYYTFPYASVTPKFVREVYEIVFKYYPFQAGYWEAENDSLEEIIEWNADLLARRFQLGYDQHVRHDYKQVLLQSGRHSHLRLFWNIEDSGEVSLNMIAPENEVLFEGVPWRFKGEQIQDFIGLSVELWQTRLLSSVQTYLECDGPRDTTEILQGAMPAYDPFCIVDEDTYLKLEEAAKRSGCSAKPIPRGVLLIQAEYADWVERYG
;
A
#
# COMPACT_ATOMS: atom_id res chain seq x y z
N MET A 1 -10.80 -17.95 -9.53
CA MET A 1 -10.44 -16.53 -9.47
C MET A 1 -9.27 -16.47 -8.51
N SER A 2 -8.10 -16.02 -8.95
CA SER A 2 -6.96 -15.82 -8.06
C SER A 2 -7.17 -14.51 -7.32
N GLY A 3 -7.06 -14.51 -5.99
CA GLY A 3 -7.19 -13.28 -5.23
C GLY A 3 -6.05 -12.31 -5.45
N TYR A 4 -6.18 -11.12 -4.87
CA TYR A 4 -5.16 -10.08 -4.90
C TYR A 4 -4.56 -9.85 -3.51
N PHE A 5 -3.24 -9.89 -3.48
CA PHE A 5 -2.45 -9.35 -2.38
C PHE A 5 -2.37 -7.84 -2.52
N SER A 6 -2.57 -7.13 -1.41
CA SER A 6 -2.59 -5.68 -1.39
C SER A 6 -1.51 -5.12 -0.48
N VAL A 7 -0.81 -4.10 -0.98
CA VAL A 7 -0.09 -3.13 -0.15
C VAL A 7 -0.89 -1.84 -0.16
N TYR A 8 -1.33 -1.45 1.02
CA TYR A 8 -2.30 -0.40 1.24
C TYR A 8 -1.67 0.75 2.01
N TYR A 9 -1.50 1.88 1.33
CA TYR A 9 -0.91 3.08 1.90
C TYR A 9 -2.00 4.07 2.21
N THR A 10 -2.04 4.57 3.43
CA THR A 10 -2.99 5.62 3.82
C THR A 10 -2.25 6.93 4.08
N PHE A 11 -2.80 8.02 3.56
CA PHE A 11 -2.28 9.36 3.70
C PHE A 11 -3.37 10.27 4.30
N PRO A 12 -3.00 11.18 5.22
CA PRO A 12 -3.94 12.20 5.67
C PRO A 12 -4.24 13.12 4.48
N TYR A 13 -5.52 13.46 4.27
CA TYR A 13 -5.92 14.34 3.17
C TYR A 13 -5.20 15.69 3.18
N ALA A 14 -4.78 16.17 4.36
CA ALA A 14 -3.99 17.39 4.51
C ALA A 14 -2.63 17.35 3.77
N SER A 15 -2.14 16.16 3.39
CA SER A 15 -0.92 15.98 2.59
C SER A 15 -1.14 16.17 1.09
N VAL A 16 -2.39 16.24 0.62
CA VAL A 16 -2.73 16.36 -0.80
C VAL A 16 -2.40 17.77 -1.30
N THR A 17 -1.45 17.84 -2.22
CA THR A 17 -1.06 19.05 -2.96
C THR A 17 -1.25 18.83 -4.45
N PRO A 18 -1.21 19.88 -5.30
CA PRO A 18 -1.31 19.70 -6.75
C PRO A 18 -0.24 18.80 -7.36
N LYS A 19 0.89 18.58 -6.68
CA LYS A 19 1.98 17.70 -7.14
C LYS A 19 1.94 16.31 -6.51
N PHE A 20 1.10 16.09 -5.50
CA PHE A 20 1.11 14.90 -4.64
C PHE A 20 1.12 13.58 -5.41
N VAL A 21 0.22 13.41 -6.39
CA VAL A 21 0.14 12.17 -7.19
C VAL A 21 1.45 11.90 -7.93
N ARG A 22 1.98 12.91 -8.64
CA ARG A 22 3.25 12.82 -9.36
C ARG A 22 4.39 12.45 -8.41
N GLU A 23 4.44 13.15 -7.30
CA GLU A 23 5.44 13.02 -6.26
C GLU A 23 5.47 11.64 -5.58
N VAL A 24 4.32 10.97 -5.48
CA VAL A 24 4.22 9.59 -4.99
C VAL A 24 4.57 8.59 -6.11
N TYR A 25 4.07 8.81 -7.33
CA TYR A 25 4.41 7.97 -8.49
C TYR A 25 5.91 7.97 -8.79
N GLU A 26 6.60 9.11 -8.69
CA GLU A 26 8.05 9.20 -8.85
C GLU A 26 8.82 8.29 -7.89
N ILE A 27 8.29 8.03 -6.69
CA ILE A 27 8.90 7.10 -5.73
C ILE A 27 8.60 5.66 -6.14
N VAL A 28 7.33 5.36 -6.44
CA VAL A 28 6.90 4.01 -6.88
C VAL A 28 7.68 3.57 -8.12
N PHE A 29 7.87 4.46 -9.09
CA PHE A 29 8.50 4.13 -10.37
C PHE A 29 10.01 3.87 -10.28
N LYS A 30 10.66 4.19 -9.15
CA LYS A 30 12.04 3.74 -8.89
C LYS A 30 12.12 2.23 -8.67
N TYR A 31 11.06 1.64 -8.11
CA TYR A 31 10.96 0.21 -7.85
C TYR A 31 10.27 -0.51 -9.01
N TYR A 32 9.16 0.06 -9.48
CA TYR A 32 8.31 -0.53 -10.50
C TYR A 32 7.95 0.51 -11.55
N PRO A 33 8.72 0.61 -12.65
CA PRO A 33 8.49 1.61 -13.69
C PRO A 33 7.05 1.58 -14.24
N PHE A 34 6.55 2.73 -14.66
CA PHE A 34 5.27 2.79 -15.37
C PHE A 34 5.33 1.93 -16.65
N GLN A 35 4.33 1.06 -16.84
CA GLN A 35 4.18 0.28 -18.06
C GLN A 35 3.11 0.88 -18.97
N ALA A 36 1.90 1.07 -18.45
CA ALA A 36 0.75 1.61 -19.18
C ALA A 36 -0.36 2.02 -18.20
N GLY A 37 -1.37 2.74 -18.67
CA GLY A 37 -2.66 2.75 -17.97
C GLY A 37 -3.35 1.38 -18.07
N TYR A 38 -4.28 1.10 -17.16
CA TYR A 38 -5.00 -0.17 -17.12
C TYR A 38 -6.50 0.02 -17.39
N TRP A 39 -7.11 -0.93 -18.10
CA TRP A 39 -8.52 -0.89 -18.51
C TRP A 39 -8.87 0.38 -19.31
N GLU A 40 -9.68 1.29 -18.78
CA GLU A 40 -10.16 2.48 -19.49
C GLU A 40 -9.05 3.52 -19.71
N ALA A 41 -7.90 3.36 -19.05
CA ALA A 41 -6.73 4.24 -19.19
C ALA A 41 -5.65 3.69 -20.14
N GLU A 42 -5.89 2.58 -20.87
CA GLU A 42 -4.87 1.94 -21.72
C GLU A 42 -4.26 2.85 -22.80
N ASN A 43 -5.02 3.84 -23.27
CA ASN A 43 -4.57 4.79 -24.29
C ASN A 43 -4.07 6.12 -23.71
N ASP A 44 -4.12 6.29 -22.39
CA ASP A 44 -3.70 7.52 -21.73
C ASP A 44 -2.18 7.54 -21.54
N SER A 45 -1.59 8.71 -21.73
CA SER A 45 -0.23 8.98 -21.29
C SER A 45 -0.13 9.01 -19.76
N LEU A 46 1.08 8.82 -19.25
CA LEU A 46 1.35 8.94 -17.81
C LEU A 46 0.93 10.33 -17.28
N GLU A 47 1.23 11.39 -18.03
CA GLU A 47 0.84 12.76 -17.69
C GLU A 47 -0.67 12.92 -17.56
N GLU A 48 -1.45 12.38 -18.50
CA GLU A 48 -2.91 12.42 -18.45
C GLU A 48 -3.47 11.66 -17.24
N ILE A 49 -2.87 10.52 -16.89
CA ILE A 49 -3.26 9.75 -15.69
C ILE A 49 -2.94 10.54 -14.41
N ILE A 50 -1.75 11.15 -14.33
CA ILE A 50 -1.34 11.97 -13.19
C ILE A 50 -2.30 13.15 -12.99
N GLU A 51 -2.58 13.90 -14.06
CA GLU A 51 -3.44 15.08 -13.99
C GLU A 51 -4.87 14.70 -13.59
N TRP A 52 -5.41 13.63 -14.17
CA TRP A 52 -6.73 13.11 -13.84
C TRP A 52 -6.84 12.69 -12.37
N ASN A 53 -5.91 11.86 -11.90
CA ASN A 53 -5.92 11.37 -10.52
C ASN A 53 -5.69 12.51 -9.51
N ALA A 54 -4.86 13.51 -9.84
CA ALA A 54 -4.65 14.68 -8.98
C ALA A 54 -5.92 15.53 -8.85
N ASP A 55 -6.63 15.77 -9.96
CA ASP A 55 -7.89 16.50 -9.95
C ASP A 55 -9.01 15.75 -9.21
N LEU A 56 -9.11 14.42 -9.38
CA LEU A 56 -10.06 13.60 -8.63
C LEU A 56 -9.82 13.63 -7.12
N LEU A 57 -8.56 13.49 -6.69
CA LEU A 57 -8.21 13.62 -5.28
C LEU A 57 -8.55 15.01 -4.74
N ALA A 58 -8.24 16.08 -5.49
CA ALA A 58 -8.54 17.45 -5.07
C ALA A 58 -10.04 17.73 -4.88
N ARG A 59 -10.89 17.02 -5.63
CA ARG A 59 -12.37 17.13 -5.54
C ARG A 59 -12.99 16.21 -4.48
N ARG A 60 -12.18 15.45 -3.75
CA ARG A 60 -12.65 14.46 -2.78
C ARG A 60 -13.64 13.44 -3.36
N PHE A 61 -13.41 13.02 -4.59
CA PHE A 61 -14.29 12.04 -5.22
C PHE A 61 -14.25 10.71 -4.44
N GLN A 62 -15.40 10.24 -3.98
CA GLN A 62 -15.55 8.94 -3.34
C GLN A 62 -16.29 7.99 -4.29
N LEU A 63 -15.83 6.76 -4.37
CA LEU A 63 -16.45 5.71 -5.18
C LEU A 63 -17.77 5.27 -4.52
N GLY A 64 -18.89 5.95 -4.81
CA GLY A 64 -20.21 5.54 -4.30
C GLY A 64 -20.67 4.19 -4.91
N TYR A 65 -21.54 3.43 -4.22
CA TYR A 65 -21.98 2.06 -4.58
C TYR A 65 -22.45 1.84 -6.04
N ASP A 66 -22.92 2.87 -6.73
CA ASP A 66 -23.52 2.79 -8.07
C ASP A 66 -22.48 3.01 -9.22
N GLN A 67 -21.18 3.04 -8.85
CA GLN A 67 -19.93 3.05 -9.63
C GLN A 67 -20.09 2.90 -11.15
N HIS A 68 -20.06 4.01 -11.88
CA HIS A 68 -19.82 3.97 -13.32
C HIS A 68 -18.31 4.15 -13.55
N VAL A 69 -17.64 3.08 -13.98
CA VAL A 69 -16.19 2.96 -14.23
C VAL A 69 -15.50 4.16 -14.92
N ARG A 70 -16.28 4.94 -15.69
CA ARG A 70 -15.85 6.10 -16.48
C ARG A 70 -15.48 7.34 -15.69
N HIS A 71 -15.77 7.38 -14.39
CA HIS A 71 -15.44 8.51 -13.52
C HIS A 71 -14.45 8.14 -12.41
N ASP A 72 -13.90 6.94 -12.49
CA ASP A 72 -13.10 6.37 -11.43
C ASP A 72 -11.65 6.87 -11.50
N TYR A 73 -10.92 6.54 -10.44
CA TYR A 73 -9.47 6.67 -10.44
C TYR A 73 -8.86 5.83 -11.57
N LYS A 74 -7.99 6.47 -12.35
CA LYS A 74 -7.25 5.77 -13.41
C LYS A 74 -6.18 4.91 -12.76
N GLN A 75 -6.21 3.62 -13.08
CA GLN A 75 -5.23 2.66 -12.58
C GLN A 75 -3.98 2.68 -13.48
N VAL A 76 -2.81 2.51 -12.88
CA VAL A 76 -1.56 2.28 -13.62
C VAL A 76 -1.14 0.83 -13.49
N LEU A 77 -0.66 0.28 -14.60
CA LEU A 77 0.03 -1.00 -14.66
C LEU A 77 1.53 -0.72 -14.50
N LEU A 78 2.16 -1.45 -13.59
CA LEU A 78 3.57 -1.30 -13.24
C LEU A 78 4.38 -2.45 -13.85
N GLN A 79 5.55 -2.12 -14.39
CA GLN A 79 6.49 -3.09 -14.91
C GLN A 79 7.13 -3.86 -13.74
N SER A 80 7.03 -5.19 -13.78
CA SER A 80 7.69 -6.07 -12.82
C SER A 80 8.21 -7.33 -13.51
N GLY A 81 9.42 -7.77 -13.14
CA GLY A 81 9.94 -9.07 -13.56
C GLY A 81 9.37 -10.24 -12.74
N ARG A 82 8.61 -9.95 -11.68
CA ARG A 82 8.11 -10.93 -10.70
C ARG A 82 6.59 -11.00 -10.61
N HIS A 83 5.89 -9.99 -11.14
CA HIS A 83 4.44 -9.87 -11.08
C HIS A 83 3.86 -9.63 -12.48
N SER A 84 2.85 -10.41 -12.87
CA SER A 84 2.23 -10.26 -14.19
C SER A 84 1.28 -9.06 -14.26
N HIS A 85 0.63 -8.73 -13.14
CA HIS A 85 -0.40 -7.68 -13.06
C HIS A 85 -0.24 -6.86 -11.78
N LEU A 86 0.91 -6.20 -11.62
CA LEU A 86 1.13 -5.25 -10.54
C LEU A 86 0.43 -3.93 -10.88
N ARG A 87 -0.63 -3.61 -10.16
CA ARG A 87 -1.47 -2.44 -10.42
C ARG A 87 -1.44 -1.47 -9.27
N LEU A 88 -1.64 -0.20 -9.56
CA LEU A 88 -1.64 0.87 -8.58
C LEU A 88 -2.80 1.83 -8.86
N PHE A 89 -3.58 2.14 -7.84
CA PHE A 89 -4.72 3.04 -7.96
C PHE A 89 -5.03 3.78 -6.66
N TRP A 90 -5.63 4.95 -6.79
CA TRP A 90 -6.02 5.79 -5.66
C TRP A 90 -7.45 5.50 -5.24
N ASN A 91 -7.77 5.81 -3.99
CA ASN A 91 -9.13 5.92 -3.49
C ASN A 91 -9.20 6.99 -2.39
N ILE A 92 -10.42 7.45 -2.08
CA ILE A 92 -10.69 8.20 -0.85
C ILE A 92 -11.60 7.34 0.01
N GLU A 93 -11.14 7.05 1.22
CA GLU A 93 -11.84 6.23 2.18
C GLU A 93 -13.04 6.97 2.78
N ASP A 94 -13.97 6.23 3.38
CA ASP A 94 -15.12 6.80 4.10
C ASP A 94 -14.67 7.69 5.27
N SER A 95 -13.51 7.40 5.85
CA SER A 95 -12.85 8.23 6.87
C SER A 95 -12.34 9.58 6.34
N GLY A 96 -12.33 9.77 5.02
CA GLY A 96 -11.84 10.96 4.34
C GLY A 96 -10.31 10.97 4.12
N GLU A 97 -9.62 9.88 4.45
CA GLU A 97 -8.21 9.70 4.12
C GLU A 97 -8.03 9.29 2.65
N VAL A 98 -6.84 9.58 2.11
CA VAL A 98 -6.45 9.15 0.77
C VAL A 98 -5.76 7.81 0.90
N SER A 99 -6.19 6.81 0.13
CA SER A 99 -5.50 5.55 0.02
C SER A 99 -4.87 5.36 -1.35
N LEU A 100 -3.70 4.72 -1.36
CA LEU A 100 -3.04 4.20 -2.54
C LEU A 100 -2.99 2.68 -2.39
N ASN A 101 -3.60 1.99 -3.34
CA ASN A 101 -3.69 0.54 -3.36
C ASN A 101 -2.73 0.03 -4.41
N MET A 102 -1.73 -0.74 -3.99
CA MET A 102 -0.88 -1.50 -4.90
C MET A 102 -1.25 -2.97 -4.77
N ILE A 103 -1.68 -3.60 -5.87
CA ILE A 103 -2.17 -4.97 -5.85
C ILE A 103 -1.42 -5.87 -6.81
N ALA A 104 -1.15 -7.09 -6.38
CA ALA A 104 -0.55 -8.16 -7.18
C ALA A 104 -1.36 -9.45 -7.02
N PRO A 105 -1.36 -10.36 -8.02
CA PRO A 105 -1.98 -11.68 -7.87
C PRO A 105 -1.40 -12.45 -6.67
N GLU A 106 -2.25 -13.00 -5.81
CA GLU A 106 -1.82 -13.72 -4.59
C GLU A 106 -0.90 -14.90 -4.88
N ASN A 107 -1.18 -15.66 -5.94
CA ASN A 107 -0.38 -16.80 -6.36
C ASN A 107 1.05 -16.41 -6.78
N GLU A 108 1.29 -15.12 -7.06
CA GLU A 108 2.62 -14.60 -7.39
C GLU A 108 3.42 -14.23 -6.14
N VAL A 109 2.76 -13.90 -5.03
CA VAL A 109 3.39 -13.57 -3.74
C VAL A 109 3.37 -14.71 -2.72
N LEU A 110 2.50 -15.71 -2.88
CA LEU A 110 2.37 -16.85 -1.98
C LEU A 110 2.94 -18.13 -2.58
N PHE A 111 3.61 -18.94 -1.77
CA PHE A 111 3.85 -20.35 -2.10
C PHE A 111 2.54 -21.13 -2.07
N GLU A 112 2.40 -22.10 -2.99
CA GLU A 112 1.29 -23.05 -2.94
C GLU A 112 1.46 -23.98 -1.73
N GLY A 113 0.42 -24.09 -0.89
CA GLY A 113 0.37 -25.02 0.24
C GLY A 113 -0.04 -24.38 1.56
N VAL A 114 -0.29 -25.23 2.56
CA VAL A 114 -0.64 -24.83 3.94
C VAL A 114 0.49 -25.25 4.88
N PRO A 115 1.00 -24.38 5.78
CA PRO A 115 0.58 -22.99 5.96
C PRO A 115 1.01 -22.09 4.78
N TRP A 116 0.21 -21.07 4.50
CA TRP A 116 0.54 -20.04 3.51
C TRP A 116 1.83 -19.34 3.91
N ARG A 117 2.74 -19.17 2.96
CA ARG A 117 4.02 -18.48 3.16
C ARG A 117 4.27 -17.55 1.99
N PHE A 118 4.87 -16.40 2.28
CA PHE A 118 5.21 -15.42 1.27
C PHE A 118 6.55 -15.76 0.60
N LYS A 119 6.61 -15.50 -0.70
CA LYS A 119 7.84 -15.58 -1.48
C LYS A 119 8.71 -14.36 -1.19
N GLY A 120 9.90 -14.60 -0.65
CA GLY A 120 10.59 -13.54 0.07
C GLY A 120 11.13 -12.39 -0.74
N GLU A 121 11.62 -12.68 -1.93
CA GLU A 121 12.15 -11.64 -2.80
C GLU A 121 11.08 -10.65 -3.26
N GLN A 122 9.84 -11.13 -3.50
CA GLN A 122 8.69 -10.28 -3.83
C GLN A 122 8.32 -9.34 -2.68
N ILE A 123 8.34 -9.85 -1.45
CA ILE A 123 8.01 -9.06 -0.26
C ILE A 123 9.08 -8.02 0.04
N GLN A 124 10.35 -8.34 -0.19
CA GLN A 124 11.44 -7.41 0.08
C GLN A 124 11.32 -6.11 -0.73
N ASP A 125 10.96 -6.19 -2.00
CA ASP A 125 10.77 -5.00 -2.84
C ASP A 125 9.58 -4.15 -2.36
N PHE A 126 8.48 -4.79 -1.92
CA PHE A 126 7.34 -4.08 -1.33
C PHE A 126 7.66 -3.41 0.00
N ILE A 127 8.49 -4.03 0.85
CA ILE A 127 8.97 -3.41 2.09
C ILE A 127 9.84 -2.20 1.76
N GLY A 128 10.79 -2.33 0.83
CA GLY A 128 11.69 -1.24 0.44
C GLY A 128 10.93 -0.02 -0.07
N LEU A 129 9.99 -0.21 -0.99
CA LEU A 129 9.10 0.85 -1.47
C LEU A 129 8.30 1.47 -0.33
N SER A 130 7.72 0.65 0.54
CA SER A 130 6.88 1.11 1.66
C SER A 130 7.67 1.94 2.66
N VAL A 131 8.90 1.53 2.98
CA VAL A 131 9.80 2.28 3.85
C VAL A 131 10.21 3.59 3.19
N GLU A 132 10.55 3.61 1.90
CA GLU A 132 10.91 4.86 1.21
C GLU A 132 9.72 5.83 1.17
N LEU A 133 8.51 5.36 0.86
CA LEU A 133 7.30 6.17 0.93
C LEU A 133 7.07 6.72 2.35
N TRP A 134 7.20 5.88 3.38
CA TRP A 134 7.07 6.28 4.78
C TRP A 134 8.03 7.41 5.16
N GLN A 135 9.29 7.29 4.76
CA GLN A 135 10.34 8.25 5.11
C GLN A 135 10.18 9.59 4.39
N THR A 136 9.76 9.54 3.12
CA THR A 136 9.72 10.71 2.23
C THR A 136 8.37 11.43 2.20
N ARG A 137 7.29 10.76 2.63
CA ARG A 137 5.93 11.30 2.64
C ARG A 137 5.36 11.29 4.06
N LEU A 138 4.16 11.82 4.20
CA LEU A 138 3.39 11.76 5.44
C LEU A 138 2.30 10.71 5.24
N LEU A 139 2.51 9.52 5.79
CA LEU A 139 1.53 8.42 5.79
C LEU A 139 0.93 8.28 7.18
N SER A 140 -0.33 7.87 7.23
CA SER A 140 -1.02 7.46 8.46
C SER A 140 -0.70 6.01 8.80
N SER A 141 -0.69 5.12 7.80
CA SER A 141 -0.31 3.72 7.95
C SER A 141 0.10 3.09 6.62
N VAL A 142 0.84 1.98 6.70
CA VAL A 142 0.99 1.01 5.61
C VAL A 142 0.47 -0.32 6.11
N GLN A 143 -0.37 -0.98 5.34
CA GLN A 143 -0.96 -2.28 5.67
C GLN A 143 -0.75 -3.26 4.52
N THR A 144 -0.66 -4.55 4.84
CA THR A 144 -0.67 -5.61 3.82
C THR A 144 -1.68 -6.68 4.17
N TYR A 145 -2.37 -7.20 3.16
CA TYR A 145 -3.43 -8.19 3.35
C TYR A 145 -3.69 -9.00 2.08
N LEU A 146 -4.28 -10.17 2.29
CA LEU A 146 -4.88 -11.01 1.25
C LEU A 146 -6.32 -10.56 0.97
N GLU A 147 -6.87 -10.97 -0.17
CA GLU A 147 -8.16 -10.49 -0.72
C GLU A 147 -9.32 -10.62 0.28
N CYS A 148 -9.29 -11.63 1.15
CA CYS A 148 -10.37 -11.90 2.10
C CYS A 148 -10.30 -11.11 3.43
N ASP A 149 -9.19 -10.44 3.74
CA ASP A 149 -8.98 -9.81 5.06
C ASP A 149 -9.27 -8.31 5.05
N GLY A 150 -8.78 -7.60 4.02
CA GLY A 150 -8.96 -6.15 3.87
C GLY A 150 -8.13 -5.30 4.86
N PRO A 151 -8.10 -3.97 4.67
CA PRO A 151 -7.41 -3.05 5.57
C PRO A 151 -8.23 -2.80 6.84
N ARG A 152 -7.53 -2.44 7.92
CA ARG A 152 -8.14 -1.86 9.13
C ARG A 152 -8.29 -0.35 8.96
N ASP A 153 -9.38 0.24 9.46
CA ASP A 153 -9.55 1.70 9.43
C ASP A 153 -8.51 2.40 10.32
N THR A 154 -7.99 3.54 9.84
CA THR A 154 -6.98 4.31 10.58
C THR A 154 -7.46 4.78 11.95
N THR A 155 -8.75 5.12 12.10
CA THR A 155 -9.32 5.51 13.40
C THR A 155 -9.25 4.36 14.39
N GLU A 156 -9.54 3.13 13.95
CA GLU A 156 -9.41 1.93 14.77
C GLU A 156 -7.93 1.68 15.14
N ILE A 157 -7.02 1.84 14.18
CA ILE A 157 -5.57 1.69 14.42
C ILE A 157 -5.09 2.69 15.49
N LEU A 158 -5.46 3.96 15.37
CA LEU A 158 -5.09 5.01 16.34
C LEU A 158 -5.65 4.75 17.76
N GLN A 159 -6.71 3.96 17.86
CA GLN A 159 -7.32 3.50 19.12
C GLN A 159 -6.69 2.20 19.66
N GLY A 160 -5.71 1.61 18.96
CA GLY A 160 -4.98 0.43 19.39
C GLY A 160 -5.44 -0.88 18.75
N ALA A 161 -6.23 -0.84 17.68
CA ALA A 161 -6.49 -2.02 16.87
C ALA A 161 -5.27 -2.36 16.00
N MET A 162 -4.94 -3.65 15.88
CA MET A 162 -3.86 -4.08 15.00
C MET A 162 -4.20 -3.76 13.53
N PRO A 163 -3.30 -3.09 12.79
CA PRO A 163 -3.40 -2.98 11.33
C PRO A 163 -3.32 -4.36 10.68
N ALA A 164 -3.80 -4.50 9.45
CA ALA A 164 -3.52 -5.68 8.64
C ALA A 164 -2.02 -5.74 8.29
N TYR A 165 -1.39 -6.90 8.44
CA TYR A 165 0.07 -7.06 8.42
C TYR A 165 0.53 -8.36 7.78
N ASP A 166 -0.13 -8.85 6.73
CA ASP A 166 0.25 -10.10 6.06
C ASP A 166 1.15 -9.83 4.85
N PRO A 167 2.49 -9.76 4.97
CA PRO A 167 3.31 -10.07 6.14
C PRO A 167 3.87 -8.88 6.91
N PHE A 168 3.55 -7.63 6.52
CA PHE A 168 4.04 -6.45 7.24
C PHE A 168 3.07 -5.26 7.29
N CYS A 169 3.27 -4.39 8.26
CA CYS A 169 2.63 -3.08 8.32
C CYS A 169 3.60 -2.03 8.86
N ILE A 170 3.33 -0.75 8.60
CA ILE A 170 4.11 0.37 9.13
C ILE A 170 3.17 1.35 9.82
N VAL A 171 3.53 1.74 11.03
CA VAL A 171 2.82 2.74 11.83
C VAL A 171 3.82 3.72 12.45
N ASP A 172 3.35 4.86 12.93
CA ASP A 172 4.18 5.78 13.71
C ASP A 172 4.50 5.21 15.10
N GLU A 173 5.46 5.82 15.78
CA GLU A 173 5.95 5.36 17.10
C GLU A 173 4.87 5.45 18.18
N ASP A 174 4.06 6.51 18.21
CA ASP A 174 3.00 6.69 19.20
C ASP A 174 1.90 5.63 19.03
N THR A 175 1.56 5.31 17.78
CA THR A 175 0.66 4.23 17.43
C THR A 175 1.24 2.88 17.82
N TYR A 176 2.52 2.61 17.52
CA TYR A 176 3.18 1.37 17.93
C TYR A 176 3.16 1.15 19.45
N LEU A 177 3.41 2.19 20.25
CA LEU A 177 3.38 2.08 21.72
C LEU A 177 2.02 1.60 22.26
N LYS A 178 0.92 1.91 21.57
CA LYS A 178 -0.42 1.39 21.91
C LYS A 178 -0.60 -0.06 21.48
N LEU A 179 0.09 -0.48 20.42
CA LEU A 179 -0.02 -1.80 19.81
C LEU A 179 1.00 -2.81 20.33
N GLU A 180 2.02 -2.37 21.07
CA GLU A 180 3.20 -3.17 21.41
C GLU A 180 2.85 -4.55 21.98
N GLU A 181 1.93 -4.62 22.94
CA GLU A 181 1.50 -5.88 23.56
C GLU A 181 0.67 -6.76 22.62
N ALA A 182 -0.05 -6.18 21.65
CA ALA A 182 -0.72 -6.95 20.61
C ALA A 182 0.29 -7.49 19.58
N ALA A 183 1.27 -6.67 19.18
CA ALA A 183 2.34 -7.05 18.26
C ALA A 183 3.22 -8.19 18.82
N LYS A 184 3.60 -8.12 20.09
CA LYS A 184 4.34 -9.21 20.77
C LYS A 184 3.56 -10.53 20.78
N ARG A 185 2.26 -10.47 21.06
CA ARG A 185 1.39 -11.67 21.10
C ARG A 185 1.14 -12.28 19.73
N SER A 186 1.15 -11.48 18.67
CA SER A 186 0.99 -11.95 17.28
C SER A 186 2.27 -12.53 16.69
N GLY A 187 3.41 -12.45 17.40
CA GLY A 187 4.69 -12.95 16.91
C GLY A 187 5.32 -12.04 15.86
N CYS A 188 4.92 -10.77 15.80
CA CYS A 188 5.56 -9.78 14.94
C CYS A 188 6.92 -9.38 15.50
N SER A 189 7.89 -9.24 14.61
CA SER A 189 9.12 -8.49 14.88
C SER A 189 8.84 -7.01 14.64
N ALA A 190 9.16 -6.17 15.62
CA ALA A 190 9.12 -4.73 15.49
C ALA A 190 10.51 -4.19 15.16
N LYS A 191 10.62 -3.43 14.07
CA LYS A 191 11.85 -2.80 13.62
C LYS A 191 11.66 -1.30 13.53
N PRO A 192 12.34 -0.52 14.38
CA PRO A 192 12.34 0.93 14.26
C PRO A 192 12.89 1.34 12.88
N ILE A 193 12.21 2.27 12.24
CA ILE A 193 12.65 2.94 11.02
C ILE A 193 12.55 4.45 11.22
N PRO A 194 13.24 5.29 10.43
CA PRO A 194 13.05 6.72 10.52
C PRO A 194 11.57 7.11 10.45
N ARG A 195 11.09 7.80 11.51
CA ARG A 195 9.71 8.29 11.67
C ARG A 195 8.64 7.21 11.87
N GLY A 196 8.97 5.96 12.20
CA GLY A 196 7.96 4.93 12.47
C GLY A 196 8.52 3.58 12.89
N VAL A 197 7.65 2.58 12.88
CA VAL A 197 7.96 1.20 13.25
C VAL A 197 7.38 0.27 12.17
N LEU A 198 8.25 -0.53 11.56
CA LEU A 198 7.84 -1.64 10.72
C LEU A 198 7.53 -2.84 11.62
N LEU A 199 6.30 -3.34 11.53
CA LEU A 199 5.90 -4.61 12.12
C LEU A 199 5.89 -5.64 11.00
N ILE A 200 6.57 -6.76 11.19
CA ILE A 200 6.71 -7.81 10.18
C ILE A 200 6.62 -9.18 10.85
N GLN A 201 6.02 -10.16 10.20
CA GLN A 201 6.03 -11.53 10.72
C GLN A 201 7.47 -12.01 10.95
N ALA A 202 7.73 -12.65 12.10
CA ALA A 202 9.09 -12.95 12.55
C ALA A 202 9.94 -13.76 11.56
N GLU A 203 9.32 -14.64 10.76
CA GLU A 203 10.05 -15.42 9.74
C GLU A 203 10.63 -14.57 8.60
N TYR A 204 10.17 -13.33 8.43
CA TYR A 204 10.64 -12.39 7.40
C TYR A 204 11.45 -11.23 7.98
N ALA A 205 11.68 -11.23 9.30
CA ALA A 205 12.36 -10.13 9.98
C ALA A 205 13.76 -9.86 9.39
N ASP A 206 14.53 -10.90 9.08
CA ASP A 206 15.90 -10.78 8.58
C ASP A 206 16.01 -10.07 7.22
N TRP A 207 14.90 -9.93 6.48
CA TRP A 207 14.91 -9.25 5.17
C TRP A 207 14.95 -7.73 5.26
N VAL A 208 14.74 -7.19 6.46
CA VAL A 208 14.68 -5.74 6.72
C VAL A 208 16.05 -5.19 7.17
N GLU A 209 17.11 -6.01 7.27
CA GLU A 209 18.43 -5.54 7.73
C GLU A 209 19.04 -4.40 6.89
N ARG A 210 18.50 -4.13 5.69
CA ARG A 210 18.95 -3.05 4.80
C ARG A 210 18.30 -1.68 5.05
N TYR A 211 17.32 -1.58 5.94
CA TYR A 211 16.49 -0.37 6.11
C TYR A 211 16.53 0.24 7.52
N GLY A 212 17.39 -0.28 8.40
CA GLY A 212 17.65 0.23 9.76
C GLY A 212 18.97 0.97 9.89
#